data_AF-A0A9W8YZQ1-F1
#
_entry.id   AF-A0A9W8YZQ1-F1
#
_cell.length_a   1.000
_cell.length_b   1.000
_cell.length_c   1.000
_cell.angle_alpha   90.00
_cell.angle_beta   90.00
_cell.angle_gamma   90.00
#
_symmetry.space_group_name_H-M   'P 1'
#
loop_
_entity.id
_entity.type
_entity.pdbx_description
1 polymer ?
#
loop_
_entity_poly.entity_id
_entity_poly.type
_entity_poly.pdbx_seq_one_letter_code
_entity_poly.pdbx_strand_id
1 'polypeptide(L)'
;MGMTLMPNPGGYESFMYTFPKEEDLAQLIEIIRPLRISMILENVAQLRHITQTIANNGKPRSYYHDKPTPLPSSVIHEAAAKTPVGDCTWIYYGMSYGPAEIRKYKLDIVDAAFRKVPGCKRIDPSTLPPDEYFWVRDRVAAGVPDIQELGWVNWVPNGSHIAFSPVSPIRGKDALALYELARKRHEEFGIDLFPAFIVGLREMHLIVGIVFDRGSADRRSAALKCLRAMVDDAAKLGYGEYRTHLALMDQVAGTYNWGDGALMKFNEKLKDCLDPKGILAPGRCGIWPKRYRGRGWEMTGENEQTSEGRGVGSAANGTH
;
A
#
# COMPACT_ATOMS: atom_id res chain seq x y z
N MET A 1 -19.32 -18.27 3.71
CA MET A 1 -18.89 -16.85 3.63
C MET A 1 -20.03 -16.08 2.98
N GLY A 2 -20.55 -15.03 3.62
CA GLY A 2 -21.58 -14.16 3.04
C GLY A 2 -21.00 -12.77 2.79
N MET A 3 -21.42 -12.11 1.72
CA MET A 3 -20.98 -10.75 1.36
C MET A 3 -22.12 -9.96 0.71
N THR A 4 -22.15 -8.65 0.94
CA THR A 4 -23.07 -7.74 0.26
C THR A 4 -22.56 -7.40 -1.14
N LEU A 5 -23.47 -7.29 -2.11
CA LEU A 5 -23.16 -6.85 -3.47
C LEU A 5 -23.81 -5.49 -3.73
N MET A 6 -23.05 -4.54 -4.25
CA MET A 6 -23.59 -3.26 -4.67
C MET A 6 -24.51 -3.46 -5.88
N PRO A 7 -25.78 -3.02 -5.85
CA PRO A 7 -26.63 -3.02 -7.04
C PRO A 7 -26.00 -2.21 -8.18
N ASN A 8 -26.42 -2.48 -9.41
CA ASN A 8 -26.02 -1.65 -10.55
C ASN A 8 -26.39 -0.19 -10.26
N PRO A 9 -25.43 0.76 -10.27
CA PRO A 9 -25.67 2.14 -9.88
C PRO A 9 -26.46 2.94 -10.93
N GLY A 10 -26.81 2.37 -12.09
CA GLY A 10 -27.51 3.09 -13.16
C GLY A 10 -26.58 3.93 -14.05
N GLY A 11 -25.28 3.62 -14.04
CA GLY A 11 -24.24 4.29 -14.83
C GLY A 11 -22.96 4.53 -14.03
N TYR A 12 -21.85 4.69 -14.74
CA TYR A 12 -20.56 5.04 -14.15
C TYR A 12 -19.69 5.83 -15.16
N GLU A 13 -18.67 6.53 -14.66
CA GLU A 13 -17.59 7.14 -15.46
C GLU A 13 -16.30 7.22 -14.65
N SER A 14 -15.25 6.62 -15.20
CA SER A 14 -13.90 6.75 -14.69
C SER A 14 -13.27 8.04 -15.18
N PHE A 15 -12.42 8.65 -14.36
CA PHE A 15 -11.69 9.86 -14.69
C PHE A 15 -10.30 9.83 -14.07
N MET A 16 -9.37 10.58 -14.65
CA MET A 16 -8.04 10.74 -14.09
C MET A 16 -7.54 12.18 -14.18
N TYR A 17 -6.72 12.55 -13.19
CA TYR A 17 -6.00 13.81 -13.16
C TYR A 17 -4.52 13.54 -12.93
N THR A 18 -3.65 14.28 -13.61
CA THR A 18 -2.21 14.23 -13.42
C THR A 18 -1.70 15.53 -12.80
N PHE A 19 -0.67 15.40 -11.95
CA PHE A 19 -0.06 16.51 -11.23
C PHE A 19 1.46 16.44 -11.38
N PRO A 20 2.10 17.53 -11.82
CA PRO A 20 3.47 17.49 -12.32
C PRO A 20 4.55 17.41 -11.26
N LYS A 21 4.27 17.83 -10.02
CA LYS A 21 5.30 18.05 -9.00
C LYS A 21 5.17 17.09 -7.84
N GLU A 22 6.30 16.60 -7.35
CA GLU A 22 6.35 15.76 -6.16
C GLU A 22 5.78 16.50 -4.94
N GLU A 23 6.06 17.81 -4.85
CA GLU A 23 5.67 18.71 -3.77
C GLU A 23 4.15 18.92 -3.68
N ASP A 24 3.39 18.57 -4.73
CA ASP A 24 1.93 18.72 -4.74
C ASP A 24 1.24 17.76 -3.74
N LEU A 25 1.93 16.73 -3.24
CA LEU A 25 1.36 15.67 -2.39
C LEU A 25 0.54 16.23 -1.22
N ALA A 26 1.06 17.18 -0.46
CA ALA A 26 0.34 17.74 0.68
C ALA A 26 -0.96 18.44 0.26
N GLN A 27 -0.90 19.28 -0.78
CA GLN A 27 -2.08 19.99 -1.28
C GLN A 27 -3.13 19.00 -1.82
N LEU A 28 -2.68 17.96 -2.52
CA LEU A 28 -3.55 16.91 -3.06
C LEU A 28 -4.32 16.18 -1.96
N ILE A 29 -3.66 15.80 -0.88
CA ILE A 29 -4.31 15.13 0.27
C ILE A 29 -5.31 16.07 0.96
N GLU A 30 -4.98 17.36 1.09
CA GLU A 30 -5.90 18.36 1.64
C GLU A 30 -7.13 18.61 0.75
N ILE A 31 -7.00 18.48 -0.58
CA ILE A 31 -8.12 18.53 -1.54
C ILE A 31 -8.96 17.25 -1.48
N ILE A 32 -8.31 16.08 -1.48
CA ILE A 32 -8.99 14.78 -1.48
C ILE A 32 -9.82 14.60 -0.21
N ARG A 33 -9.31 15.01 0.96
CA ARG A 33 -9.96 14.81 2.27
C ARG A 33 -11.42 15.25 2.33
N PRO A 34 -11.78 16.53 2.11
CA PRO A 34 -13.16 16.97 2.22
C PRO A 34 -14.04 16.28 1.16
N LEU A 35 -13.56 16.12 -0.07
CA LEU A 35 -14.31 15.47 -1.15
C LEU A 35 -14.62 14.00 -0.82
N ARG A 36 -13.67 13.31 -0.16
CA ARG A 36 -13.83 11.92 0.25
C ARG A 36 -14.77 11.77 1.44
N ILE A 37 -14.64 12.62 2.47
CA ILE A 37 -15.53 12.63 3.64
C ILE A 37 -16.97 12.95 3.25
N SER A 38 -17.17 13.86 2.28
CA SER A 38 -18.48 14.27 1.81
C SER A 38 -19.06 13.37 0.71
N MET A 39 -18.43 12.21 0.43
CA MET A 39 -18.88 11.25 -0.59
C MET A 39 -19.01 11.85 -2.01
N ILE A 40 -18.24 12.90 -2.32
CA ILE A 40 -18.08 13.39 -3.69
C ILE A 40 -17.09 12.48 -4.44
N LEU A 41 -16.02 12.06 -3.76
CA LEU A 41 -15.21 10.90 -4.18
C LEU A 41 -15.86 9.65 -3.58
N GLU A 42 -16.57 8.90 -4.43
CA GLU A 42 -17.50 7.85 -4.01
C GLU A 42 -16.81 6.51 -3.74
N ASN A 43 -15.96 6.06 -4.67
CA ASN A 43 -15.09 4.92 -4.45
C ASN A 43 -13.92 5.28 -3.52
N VAL A 44 -13.15 4.26 -3.14
CA VAL A 44 -11.90 4.46 -2.42
C VAL A 44 -10.97 5.28 -3.31
N ALA A 45 -10.65 6.49 -2.86
CA ALA A 45 -9.83 7.44 -3.59
C ALA A 45 -8.39 6.93 -3.70
N GLN A 46 -7.80 7.00 -4.90
CA GLN A 46 -6.46 6.48 -5.15
C GLN A 46 -5.57 7.56 -5.76
N LEU A 47 -4.54 7.95 -5.00
CA LEU A 47 -3.48 8.82 -5.48
C LEU A 47 -2.21 7.97 -5.60
N ARG A 48 -1.73 7.77 -6.82
CA ARG A 48 -0.60 6.89 -7.13
C ARG A 48 0.55 7.69 -7.70
N HIS A 49 1.76 7.25 -7.41
CA HIS A 49 2.94 7.79 -8.05
C HIS A 49 3.09 7.21 -9.46
N ILE A 50 3.59 8.02 -10.40
CA ILE A 50 3.76 7.64 -11.81
C ILE A 50 4.63 6.39 -12.03
N THR A 51 5.55 6.11 -11.09
CA THR A 51 6.40 4.90 -11.14
C THR A 51 5.60 3.62 -11.19
N GLN A 52 4.38 3.61 -10.64
CA GLN A 52 3.50 2.45 -10.72
C GLN A 52 2.93 2.25 -12.13
N THR A 53 2.51 3.32 -12.81
CA THR A 53 2.09 3.26 -14.22
C THR A 53 3.26 2.81 -15.11
N ILE A 54 4.45 3.36 -14.89
CA ILE A 54 5.67 2.98 -15.63
C ILE A 54 5.96 1.48 -15.45
N ALA A 55 5.96 0.99 -14.22
CA ALA A 55 6.26 -0.41 -13.93
C ALA A 55 5.17 -1.38 -14.45
N ASN A 56 3.90 -0.96 -14.46
CA ASN A 56 2.79 -1.76 -14.99
C ASN A 56 2.88 -2.03 -16.50
N ASN A 57 3.72 -1.30 -17.24
CA ASN A 57 4.05 -1.63 -18.63
C ASN A 57 4.86 -2.93 -18.77
N GLY A 58 5.27 -3.55 -17.65
CA GLY A 58 5.94 -4.84 -17.61
C GLY A 58 7.37 -4.83 -18.13
N LYS A 59 7.93 -3.65 -18.42
CA LYS A 59 9.32 -3.50 -18.81
C LYS A 59 10.21 -3.61 -17.57
N PRO A 60 11.37 -4.30 -17.67
CA PRO A 60 12.29 -4.39 -16.56
C PRO A 60 12.90 -3.01 -16.28
N ARG A 61 13.33 -2.80 -15.05
CA ARG A 61 14.02 -1.60 -14.59
C ARG A 61 15.20 -1.21 -15.50
N SER A 62 15.97 -2.18 -15.98
CA SER A 62 17.13 -1.96 -16.87
C SER A 62 16.76 -1.33 -18.22
N TYR A 63 15.48 -1.38 -18.63
CA TYR A 63 14.99 -0.64 -19.80
C TYR A 63 15.05 0.88 -19.57
N TYR A 64 14.87 1.34 -18.32
CA TYR A 64 14.83 2.75 -17.96
C TYR A 64 16.15 3.21 -17.30
N HIS A 65 16.73 2.38 -16.44
CA HIS A 65 17.91 2.71 -15.65
C HIS A 65 18.68 1.44 -15.29
N ASP A 66 19.80 1.20 -15.98
CA ASP A 66 20.67 0.04 -15.77
C ASP A 66 21.86 0.35 -14.85
N LYS A 67 21.57 0.98 -13.70
CA LYS A 67 22.57 1.24 -12.64
C LYS A 67 22.05 0.76 -11.29
N PRO A 68 22.92 0.33 -10.36
CA PRO A 68 22.49 -0.21 -9.07
C PRO A 68 21.88 0.84 -8.11
N THR A 69 21.98 2.14 -8.42
CA THR A 69 21.39 3.21 -7.61
C THR A 69 19.88 3.32 -7.83
N PRO A 70 19.06 3.72 -6.84
CA PRO A 70 17.64 4.02 -7.05
C PRO A 70 17.38 4.91 -8.27
N LEU A 71 16.21 4.77 -8.89
CA LEU A 71 15.79 5.58 -10.03
C LEU A 71 15.86 7.08 -9.68
N PRO A 72 16.69 7.87 -10.39
CA PRO A 72 16.68 9.31 -10.24
C PRO A 72 15.34 9.91 -10.70
N SER A 73 14.89 10.97 -10.05
CA SER A 73 13.68 11.71 -10.44
C SER A 73 13.68 12.09 -11.93
N SER A 74 14.83 12.52 -12.47
CA SER A 74 14.95 12.85 -13.90
C SER A 74 14.63 11.68 -14.84
N VAL A 75 14.99 10.44 -14.47
CA VAL A 75 14.67 9.25 -15.27
C VAL A 75 13.18 8.92 -15.18
N ILE A 76 12.58 9.11 -14.00
CA ILE A 76 11.13 8.94 -13.80
C ILE A 76 10.36 9.93 -14.68
N HIS A 77 10.75 11.21 -14.68
CA HIS A 77 10.14 12.24 -15.52
C HIS A 77 10.34 11.98 -17.02
N GLU A 78 11.54 11.55 -17.45
CA GLU A 78 11.77 11.17 -18.85
C GLU A 78 10.89 9.98 -19.28
N ALA A 79 10.75 8.97 -18.42
CA ALA A 79 9.88 7.83 -18.67
C ALA A 79 8.40 8.24 -18.68
N ALA A 80 7.97 9.07 -17.74
CA ALA A 80 6.61 9.62 -17.65
C ALA A 80 6.22 10.41 -18.91
N ALA A 81 7.11 11.29 -19.39
CA ALA A 81 6.91 12.10 -20.59
C ALA A 81 6.64 11.27 -21.85
N LYS A 82 7.13 10.02 -21.91
CA LYS A 82 6.92 9.08 -23.03
C LYS A 82 5.61 8.30 -22.92
N THR A 83 4.89 8.41 -21.80
CA THR A 83 3.58 7.75 -21.62
C THR A 83 2.44 8.61 -22.18
N PRO A 84 1.28 8.01 -22.50
CA PRO A 84 0.09 8.76 -22.93
C PRO A 84 -0.43 9.79 -21.92
N VAL A 85 -0.06 9.67 -20.64
CA VAL A 85 -0.49 10.59 -19.56
C VAL A 85 0.44 11.81 -19.41
N GLY A 86 1.57 11.81 -20.11
CA GLY A 86 2.57 12.88 -20.13
C GLY A 86 3.42 12.98 -18.85
N ASP A 87 4.28 13.98 -18.82
CA ASP A 87 5.17 14.23 -17.68
C ASP A 87 4.38 14.63 -16.43
N CYS A 88 4.43 13.76 -15.41
CA CYS A 88 3.80 13.97 -14.12
C CYS A 88 4.44 13.12 -13.01
N THR A 89 4.20 13.48 -11.75
CA THR A 89 4.63 12.70 -10.58
C THR A 89 3.47 11.95 -9.95
N TRP A 90 2.32 12.60 -9.80
CA TRP A 90 1.13 12.03 -9.17
C TRP A 90 -0.02 11.86 -10.15
N ILE A 91 -0.74 10.77 -10.01
CA ILE A 91 -1.95 10.47 -10.78
C ILE A 91 -3.08 10.12 -9.81
N TYR A 92 -4.18 10.85 -9.91
CA TYR A 92 -5.42 10.49 -9.24
C TYR A 92 -6.30 9.67 -10.19
N TYR A 93 -6.74 8.49 -9.75
CA TYR A 93 -7.72 7.67 -10.45
C TYR A 93 -9.04 7.67 -9.67
N GLY A 94 -10.13 8.09 -10.31
CA GLY A 94 -11.46 8.18 -9.70
C GLY A 94 -12.54 7.54 -10.56
N MET A 95 -13.67 7.23 -9.91
CA MET A 95 -14.88 6.75 -10.55
C MET A 95 -16.07 7.48 -9.92
N SER A 96 -17.01 7.95 -10.74
CA SER A 96 -18.31 8.42 -10.27
C SER A 96 -19.41 7.46 -10.71
N TYR A 97 -20.37 7.22 -9.84
CA TYR A 97 -21.47 6.29 -10.05
C TYR A 97 -22.82 7.01 -10.06
N GLY A 98 -23.78 6.47 -10.79
CA GLY A 98 -25.14 6.99 -10.87
C GLY A 98 -25.55 7.50 -12.25
N PRO A 99 -26.76 8.07 -12.35
CA PRO A 99 -27.24 8.79 -13.53
C PRO A 99 -26.28 9.90 -13.96
N ALA A 100 -26.23 10.18 -15.26
CA ALA A 100 -25.25 11.10 -15.86
C ALA A 100 -25.33 12.52 -15.27
N GLU A 101 -26.53 13.00 -14.96
CA GLU A 101 -26.77 14.31 -14.35
C GLU A 101 -26.21 14.44 -12.92
N ILE A 102 -26.25 13.36 -12.14
CA ILE A 102 -25.66 13.31 -10.80
C ILE A 102 -24.14 13.24 -10.89
N ARG A 103 -23.62 12.39 -11.79
CA ARG A 103 -22.18 12.26 -12.03
C ARG A 103 -21.58 13.59 -12.49
N LYS A 104 -22.23 14.28 -13.43
CA LYS A 104 -21.79 15.59 -13.91
C LYS A 104 -21.59 16.59 -12.77
N TYR A 105 -22.58 16.73 -11.87
CA TYR A 105 -22.47 17.66 -10.76
C TYR A 105 -21.27 17.34 -9.83
N LYS A 106 -21.06 16.06 -9.51
CA LYS A 106 -19.90 15.63 -8.71
C LYS A 106 -18.59 15.87 -9.43
N LEU A 107 -18.51 15.54 -10.71
CA LEU A 107 -17.31 15.70 -11.53
C LEU A 107 -16.94 17.18 -11.70
N ASP A 108 -17.91 18.09 -11.82
CA ASP A 108 -17.66 19.54 -11.88
C ASP A 108 -17.04 20.05 -10.56
N ILE A 109 -17.49 19.54 -9.40
CA ILE A 109 -16.88 19.87 -8.08
C ILE A 109 -15.45 19.34 -8.00
N VAL A 110 -15.22 18.11 -8.45
CA VAL A 110 -13.89 17.47 -8.44
C VAL A 110 -12.91 18.23 -9.35
N ASP A 111 -13.35 18.59 -10.56
CA ASP A 111 -12.55 19.36 -11.53
C ASP A 111 -12.15 20.72 -10.96
N ALA A 112 -13.12 21.47 -10.41
CA ALA A 112 -12.86 22.76 -9.77
C ALA A 112 -11.91 22.66 -8.57
N ALA A 113 -11.95 21.56 -7.82
CA ALA A 113 -11.07 21.33 -6.69
C ALA A 113 -9.64 20.97 -7.11
N PHE A 114 -9.46 20.02 -8.03
CA PHE A 114 -8.13 19.60 -8.49
C PHE A 114 -7.41 20.65 -9.32
N ARG A 115 -8.12 21.50 -10.07
CA ARG A 115 -7.51 22.60 -10.83
C ARG A 115 -6.87 23.68 -9.96
N LYS A 116 -7.07 23.65 -8.64
CA LYS A 116 -6.35 24.50 -7.69
C LYS A 116 -4.87 24.13 -7.56
N VAL A 117 -4.47 22.94 -8.01
CA VAL A 117 -3.07 22.50 -8.06
C VAL A 117 -2.45 23.00 -9.37
N PRO A 118 -1.37 23.80 -9.33
CA PRO A 118 -0.72 24.31 -10.52
C PRO A 118 -0.25 23.20 -11.47
N GLY A 119 -0.59 23.30 -12.75
CA GLY A 119 -0.19 22.30 -13.75
C GLY A 119 -1.04 21.02 -13.76
N CYS A 120 -2.11 20.96 -12.97
CA CYS A 120 -3.12 19.90 -13.02
C CYS A 120 -3.68 19.73 -14.45
N LYS A 121 -3.75 18.49 -14.91
CA LYS A 121 -4.38 18.12 -16.19
C LYS A 121 -5.44 17.06 -15.95
N ARG A 122 -6.66 17.31 -16.43
CA ARG A 122 -7.65 16.25 -16.64
C ARG A 122 -7.31 15.54 -17.95
N ILE A 123 -7.11 14.24 -17.90
CA ILE A 123 -6.86 13.45 -19.12
C ILE A 123 -8.22 13.06 -19.71
N ASP A 124 -8.33 13.18 -21.03
CA ASP A 124 -9.46 12.66 -21.79
C ASP A 124 -9.25 11.15 -22.02
N PRO A 125 -10.08 10.27 -21.45
CA PRO A 125 -9.92 8.84 -21.64
C PRO A 125 -9.94 8.40 -23.11
N SER A 126 -10.61 9.15 -24.00
CA SER A 126 -10.68 8.81 -25.43
C SER A 126 -9.33 8.93 -26.15
N THR A 127 -8.36 9.64 -25.57
CA THR A 127 -7.00 9.75 -26.11
C THR A 127 -6.07 8.63 -25.62
N LEU A 128 -6.52 7.80 -24.66
CA LEU A 128 -5.69 6.75 -24.08
C LEU A 128 -5.77 5.47 -24.92
N PRO A 129 -4.62 4.79 -25.16
CA PRO A 129 -4.64 3.52 -25.88
C PRO A 129 -5.35 2.44 -25.05
N PRO A 130 -5.91 1.39 -25.67
CA PRO A 130 -6.71 0.38 -24.97
C PRO A 130 -5.96 -0.43 -23.89
N ASP A 131 -4.63 -0.48 -23.97
CA ASP A 131 -3.74 -1.16 -23.04
C ASP A 131 -3.20 -0.24 -21.92
N GLU A 132 -3.60 1.03 -21.89
CA GLU A 132 -3.20 1.96 -20.83
C GLU A 132 -3.76 1.53 -19.46
N TYR A 133 -2.99 1.81 -18.41
CA TYR A 133 -3.30 1.40 -17.04
C TYR A 133 -4.64 1.96 -16.52
N PHE A 134 -5.10 3.12 -17.00
CA PHE A 134 -6.43 3.66 -16.72
C PHE A 134 -7.55 2.64 -16.96
N TRP A 135 -7.50 1.86 -18.03
CA TRP A 135 -8.56 0.91 -18.35
C TRP A 135 -8.62 -0.27 -17.38
N VAL A 136 -7.49 -0.62 -16.76
CA VAL A 136 -7.46 -1.56 -15.63
C VAL A 136 -8.20 -0.98 -14.44
N ARG A 137 -7.96 0.31 -14.13
CA ARG A 137 -8.62 1.01 -13.02
C ARG A 137 -10.13 1.14 -13.26
N ASP A 138 -10.54 1.41 -14.49
CA ASP A 138 -11.96 1.46 -14.91
C ASP A 138 -12.67 0.13 -14.65
N ARG A 139 -12.12 -0.97 -15.17
CA ARG A 139 -12.66 -2.32 -14.97
C ARG A 139 -12.74 -2.69 -13.49
N VAL A 140 -11.66 -2.49 -12.74
CA VAL A 140 -11.61 -2.80 -11.30
C VAL A 140 -12.62 -1.97 -10.52
N ALA A 141 -12.79 -0.68 -10.84
CA ALA A 141 -13.77 0.18 -10.18
C ALA A 141 -15.23 -0.19 -10.52
N ALA A 142 -15.46 -0.88 -11.64
CA ALA A 142 -16.76 -1.46 -12.02
C ALA A 142 -16.97 -2.90 -11.49
N GLY A 143 -16.02 -3.44 -10.71
CA GLY A 143 -16.11 -4.81 -10.17
C GLY A 143 -15.71 -5.90 -11.16
N VAL A 144 -15.05 -5.54 -12.28
CA VAL A 144 -14.49 -6.50 -13.24
C VAL A 144 -13.04 -6.81 -12.84
N PRO A 145 -12.69 -8.08 -12.56
CA PRO A 145 -11.34 -8.44 -12.16
C PRO A 145 -10.35 -8.29 -13.32
N ASP A 146 -9.10 -7.98 -12.97
CA ASP A 146 -8.01 -7.78 -13.93
C ASP A 146 -6.67 -8.26 -13.33
N ILE A 147 -5.72 -8.63 -14.19
CA ILE A 147 -4.40 -9.15 -13.80
C ILE A 147 -3.22 -8.35 -14.39
N GLN A 148 -3.47 -7.31 -15.18
CA GLN A 148 -2.43 -6.45 -15.75
C GLN A 148 -1.61 -5.76 -14.66
N GLU A 149 -2.19 -5.49 -13.48
CA GLU A 149 -1.45 -5.00 -12.31
C GLU A 149 -0.41 -5.99 -11.77
N LEU A 150 -0.19 -7.16 -12.36
CA LEU A 150 0.97 -7.99 -12.04
C LEU A 150 2.24 -7.56 -12.80
N GLY A 151 2.10 -6.69 -13.80
CA GLY A 151 3.20 -6.22 -14.65
C GLY A 151 4.35 -5.58 -13.86
N TRP A 152 4.04 -4.77 -12.84
CA TRP A 152 5.08 -4.11 -12.02
C TRP A 152 5.97 -5.09 -11.24
N VAL A 153 5.54 -6.34 -11.01
CA VAL A 153 6.39 -7.34 -10.37
C VAL A 153 7.54 -7.77 -11.31
N ASN A 154 7.43 -7.56 -12.62
CA ASN A 154 8.51 -7.79 -13.58
C ASN A 154 9.61 -6.71 -13.56
N TRP A 155 9.54 -5.75 -12.64
CA TRP A 155 10.50 -4.65 -12.55
C TRP A 155 11.94 -5.13 -12.36
N VAL A 156 12.15 -6.22 -11.63
CA VAL A 156 13.47 -6.84 -11.42
C VAL A 156 13.45 -8.32 -11.85
N PRO A 157 14.61 -8.93 -12.17
CA PRO A 157 14.68 -10.37 -12.42
C PRO A 157 14.09 -11.19 -11.26
N ASN A 158 13.35 -12.27 -11.57
CA ASN A 158 12.63 -13.08 -10.59
C ASN A 158 11.85 -12.26 -9.56
N GLY A 159 11.19 -11.19 -10.01
CA GLY A 159 10.57 -10.23 -9.13
C GLY A 159 9.56 -10.85 -8.16
N SER A 160 9.62 -10.37 -6.94
CA SER A 160 8.68 -10.64 -5.86
C SER A 160 8.48 -9.36 -5.07
N HIS A 161 7.37 -9.28 -4.33
CA HIS A 161 7.09 -8.10 -3.55
C HIS A 161 6.69 -8.43 -2.12
N ILE A 162 7.05 -7.53 -1.22
CA ILE A 162 6.44 -7.35 0.10
C ILE A 162 5.97 -5.89 0.19
N ALA A 163 5.08 -5.58 1.13
CA ALA A 163 4.50 -4.25 1.21
C ALA A 163 4.63 -3.68 2.62
N PHE A 164 5.01 -2.41 2.69
CA PHE A 164 4.83 -1.56 3.85
C PHE A 164 3.46 -0.89 3.75
N SER A 165 2.66 -0.89 4.82
CA SER A 165 1.24 -0.52 4.77
C SER A 165 0.73 0.22 6.02
N PRO A 166 1.37 1.33 6.43
CA PRO A 166 0.93 2.14 7.55
C PRO A 166 -0.40 2.84 7.27
N VAL A 167 -1.15 3.10 8.34
CA VAL A 167 -2.36 3.92 8.35
C VAL A 167 -2.07 5.27 8.95
N SER A 168 -2.65 6.32 8.38
CA SER A 168 -2.51 7.70 8.87
C SER A 168 -3.82 8.50 8.71
N PRO A 169 -3.98 9.61 9.43
CA PRO A 169 -5.06 10.57 9.16
C PRO A 169 -4.92 11.17 7.77
N ILE A 170 -6.03 11.50 7.11
CA ILE A 170 -6.00 12.16 5.80
C ILE A 170 -5.54 13.62 5.99
N ARG A 171 -4.23 13.87 6.00
CA ARG A 171 -3.64 15.19 6.25
C ARG A 171 -2.36 15.29 5.45
N GLY A 172 -2.14 16.43 4.80
CA GLY A 172 -0.96 16.62 3.94
C GLY A 172 0.35 16.39 4.68
N LYS A 173 0.46 16.85 5.93
CA LYS A 173 1.65 16.65 6.77
C LYS A 173 1.92 15.18 7.09
N ASP A 174 0.87 14.40 7.33
CA ASP A 174 0.99 12.98 7.69
C ASP A 174 1.37 12.16 6.45
N ALA A 175 0.83 12.52 5.28
CA ALA A 175 1.22 11.92 3.99
C ALA A 175 2.68 12.20 3.64
N LEU A 176 3.13 13.45 3.78
CA LEU A 176 4.53 13.84 3.55
C LEU A 176 5.47 13.10 4.51
N ALA A 177 5.14 13.03 5.80
CA ALA A 177 5.99 12.34 6.77
C ALA A 177 6.21 10.86 6.41
N LEU A 178 5.14 10.15 6.03
CA LEU A 178 5.24 8.76 5.61
C LEU A 178 5.93 8.58 4.25
N TYR A 179 5.69 9.48 3.30
CA TYR A 179 6.36 9.45 1.99
C TYR A 179 7.87 9.66 2.12
N GLU A 180 8.30 10.69 2.86
CA GLU A 180 9.73 10.97 3.09
C GLU A 180 10.44 9.86 3.85
N LEU A 181 9.76 9.28 4.85
CA LEU A 181 10.26 8.11 5.57
C LEU A 181 10.51 6.95 4.61
N ALA A 182 9.52 6.63 3.77
CA ALA A 182 9.64 5.54 2.80
C ALA A 182 10.75 5.83 1.78
N ARG A 183 10.80 7.04 1.23
CA ARG A 183 11.83 7.49 0.27
C ARG A 183 13.23 7.31 0.85
N LYS A 184 13.46 7.79 2.07
CA LYS A 184 14.77 7.66 2.76
C LYS A 184 15.19 6.21 2.94
N ARG A 185 14.29 5.34 3.41
CA ARG A 185 14.62 3.91 3.64
C ARG A 185 14.83 3.17 2.32
N HIS A 186 14.01 3.46 1.30
CA HIS A 186 14.21 2.90 -0.03
C HIS A 186 15.57 3.32 -0.64
N GLU A 187 15.99 4.57 -0.46
CA GLU A 187 17.30 5.05 -0.88
C GLU A 187 18.46 4.33 -0.15
N GLU A 188 18.36 4.22 1.18
CA GLU A 188 19.36 3.53 2.02
C GLU A 188 19.60 2.07 1.61
N PHE A 189 18.53 1.35 1.25
CA PHE A 189 18.61 -0.06 0.84
C PHE A 189 18.75 -0.27 -0.67
N GLY A 190 18.83 0.81 -1.46
CA GLY A 190 18.97 0.74 -2.92
C GLY A 190 17.79 0.04 -3.59
N ILE A 191 16.55 0.40 -3.22
CA ILE A 191 15.31 -0.18 -3.74
C ILE A 191 14.44 0.95 -4.31
N ASP A 192 13.93 0.80 -5.53
CA ASP A 192 13.03 1.81 -6.11
C ASP A 192 11.70 1.91 -5.35
N LEU A 193 11.10 3.10 -5.34
CA LEU A 193 9.91 3.41 -4.56
C LEU A 193 8.63 3.32 -5.41
N PHE A 194 7.64 2.55 -4.93
CA PHE A 194 6.31 2.42 -5.54
C PHE A 194 5.20 2.77 -4.53
N PRO A 195 4.96 4.07 -4.26
CA PRO A 195 3.96 4.50 -3.30
C PRO A 195 2.58 4.69 -3.94
N ALA A 196 1.56 4.19 -3.25
CA ALA A 196 0.15 4.40 -3.57
C ALA A 196 -0.62 4.77 -2.30
N PHE A 197 -1.26 5.94 -2.30
CA PHE A 197 -2.17 6.36 -1.25
C PHE A 197 -3.58 5.87 -1.57
N ILE A 198 -4.14 5.10 -0.64
CA ILE A 198 -5.50 4.57 -0.69
C ILE A 198 -6.30 5.27 0.41
N VAL A 199 -7.19 6.17 0.01
CA VAL A 199 -7.86 7.10 0.93
C VAL A 199 -9.28 6.64 1.22
N GLY A 200 -9.48 6.15 2.44
CA GLY A 200 -10.80 5.81 2.98
C GLY A 200 -11.55 7.04 3.48
N LEU A 201 -12.57 6.84 4.31
CA LEU A 201 -13.42 7.96 4.75
C LEU A 201 -12.71 8.93 5.70
N ARG A 202 -11.87 8.42 6.61
CA ARG A 202 -11.21 9.22 7.67
C ARG A 202 -9.76 8.82 7.92
N GLU A 203 -9.26 7.93 7.08
CA GLU A 203 -7.90 7.40 7.14
C GLU A 203 -7.36 7.27 5.72
N MET A 204 -6.05 7.17 5.61
CA MET A 204 -5.38 6.77 4.39
C MET A 204 -4.35 5.69 4.69
N HIS A 205 -4.32 4.68 3.82
CA HIS A 205 -3.24 3.71 3.77
C HIS A 205 -2.20 4.20 2.76
N LEU A 206 -0.94 4.30 3.18
CA LEU A 206 0.17 4.36 2.23
C LEU A 206 0.63 2.93 1.96
N ILE A 207 0.43 2.44 0.75
CA ILE A 207 0.94 1.14 0.33
C ILE A 207 2.23 1.38 -0.46
N VAL A 208 3.36 0.94 0.10
CA VAL A 208 4.66 0.99 -0.59
C VAL A 208 5.06 -0.42 -1.01
N GLY A 209 5.11 -0.65 -2.31
CA GLY A 209 5.60 -1.90 -2.88
C GLY A 209 7.13 -1.98 -2.81
N ILE A 210 7.66 -3.02 -2.18
CA ILE A 210 9.09 -3.33 -2.17
C ILE A 210 9.31 -4.49 -3.13
N VAL A 211 9.77 -4.20 -4.36
CA VAL A 211 10.06 -5.21 -5.37
C VAL A 211 11.53 -5.63 -5.29
N PHE A 212 11.79 -6.93 -5.23
CA PHE A 212 13.13 -7.49 -5.13
C PHE A 212 13.26 -8.80 -5.92
N ASP A 213 14.50 -9.12 -6.32
CA ASP A 213 14.83 -10.39 -6.95
C ASP A 213 14.84 -11.49 -5.88
N ARG A 214 13.86 -12.42 -5.95
CA ARG A 214 13.78 -13.52 -4.99
C ARG A 214 14.91 -14.54 -5.12
N GLY A 215 15.63 -14.56 -6.24
CA GLY A 215 16.80 -15.41 -6.46
C GLY A 215 18.04 -14.91 -5.70
N SER A 216 18.15 -13.61 -5.44
CA SER A 216 19.29 -13.01 -4.75
C SER A 216 19.09 -12.94 -3.24
N ALA A 217 19.94 -13.63 -2.48
CA ALA A 217 19.92 -13.60 -1.01
C ALA A 217 20.12 -12.18 -0.45
N ASP A 218 21.04 -11.43 -1.04
CA ASP A 218 21.32 -10.04 -0.64
C ASP A 218 20.12 -9.13 -0.89
N ARG A 219 19.43 -9.28 -2.03
CA ARG A 219 18.23 -8.49 -2.34
C ARG A 219 17.05 -8.85 -1.43
N ARG A 220 16.86 -10.13 -1.08
CA ARG A 220 15.87 -10.54 -0.07
C ARG A 220 16.17 -9.92 1.30
N SER A 221 17.44 -9.95 1.72
CA SER A 221 17.89 -9.37 2.98
C SER A 221 17.68 -7.86 3.02
N ALA A 222 18.05 -7.14 1.95
CA ALA A 222 17.84 -5.71 1.83
C ALA A 222 16.35 -5.33 1.87
N ALA A 223 15.49 -6.06 1.15
CA ALA A 223 14.04 -5.83 1.18
C ALA A 223 13.44 -6.02 2.57
N LEU A 224 13.84 -7.09 3.28
CA LEU A 224 13.38 -7.35 4.64
C LEU A 224 13.85 -6.26 5.62
N LYS A 225 15.13 -5.87 5.57
CA LYS A 225 15.67 -4.80 6.41
C LYS A 225 15.00 -3.45 6.15
N CYS A 226 14.75 -3.13 4.88
CA CYS A 226 14.00 -1.93 4.49
C CYS A 226 12.61 -1.92 5.12
N LEU A 227 11.87 -3.03 5.01
CA LEU A 227 10.53 -3.14 5.59
C LEU A 227 10.56 -3.03 7.13
N ARG A 228 11.48 -3.73 7.81
CA ARG A 228 11.62 -3.67 9.26
C ARG A 228 11.93 -2.26 9.75
N ALA A 229 12.88 -1.58 9.10
CA ALA A 229 13.27 -0.22 9.44
C ALA A 229 12.11 0.78 9.26
N MET A 230 11.31 0.62 8.19
CA MET A 230 10.14 1.47 7.97
C MET A 230 9.07 1.27 9.05
N VAL A 231 8.81 0.03 9.48
CA VAL A 231 7.88 -0.27 10.59
C VAL A 231 8.33 0.40 11.88
N ASP A 232 9.61 0.26 12.27
CA ASP A 232 10.11 0.85 13.51
C ASP A 232 10.04 2.39 13.51
N ASP A 233 10.37 3.01 12.37
CA ASP A 233 10.32 4.46 12.26
C ASP A 233 8.87 4.99 12.22
N ALA A 234 7.98 4.29 11.53
CA ALA A 234 6.57 4.67 11.47
C ALA A 234 5.91 4.57 12.84
N ALA A 235 6.21 3.52 13.61
CA ALA A 235 5.74 3.37 14.99
C ALA A 235 6.19 4.52 15.89
N LYS A 236 7.45 4.98 15.78
CA LYS A 236 7.97 6.16 16.53
C LYS A 236 7.22 7.45 16.18
N LEU A 237 6.68 7.55 14.96
CA LEU A 237 5.87 8.68 14.52
C LEU A 237 4.38 8.53 14.85
N GLY A 238 3.97 7.40 15.44
CA GLY A 238 2.59 7.12 15.81
C GLY A 238 1.74 6.51 14.69
N TYR A 239 2.36 5.97 13.64
CA TYR A 239 1.68 5.25 12.57
C TYR A 239 1.87 3.74 12.74
N GLY A 240 0.80 2.97 12.56
CA GLY A 240 0.84 1.51 12.63
C GLY A 240 0.36 0.86 11.33
N GLU A 241 0.82 -0.36 11.06
CA GLU A 241 0.48 -1.11 9.85
C GLU A 241 -0.86 -1.82 10.01
N TYR A 242 -1.74 -1.66 9.02
CA TYR A 242 -3.04 -2.37 9.04
C TYR A 242 -2.87 -3.88 8.82
N ARG A 243 -1.89 -4.27 8.00
CA ARG A 243 -1.53 -5.66 7.62
C ARG A 243 -0.05 -5.74 7.26
N THR A 244 0.55 -6.91 7.44
CA THR A 244 1.95 -7.17 7.11
C THR A 244 2.20 -8.62 6.67
N HIS A 245 3.41 -8.88 6.20
CA HIS A 245 3.91 -10.21 5.83
C HIS A 245 4.15 -11.08 7.08
N LEU A 246 4.14 -12.41 6.92
CA LEU A 246 4.36 -13.39 8.00
C LEU A 246 5.60 -13.05 8.86
N ALA A 247 6.72 -12.77 8.21
CA ALA A 247 8.00 -12.46 8.85
C ALA A 247 8.02 -11.21 9.74
N LEU A 248 6.96 -10.39 9.73
CA LEU A 248 6.85 -9.15 10.51
C LEU A 248 5.65 -9.12 11.45
N MET A 249 4.86 -10.19 11.53
CA MET A 249 3.65 -10.18 12.37
C MET A 249 3.97 -9.90 13.84
N ASP A 250 5.06 -10.46 14.37
CA ASP A 250 5.51 -10.21 15.73
C ASP A 250 6.00 -8.77 15.94
N GLN A 251 6.86 -8.28 15.05
CA GLN A 251 7.37 -6.90 15.12
C GLN A 251 6.23 -5.89 15.07
N VAL A 252 5.32 -6.03 14.10
CA VAL A 252 4.16 -5.12 13.96
C VAL A 252 3.24 -5.25 15.17
N ALA A 253 2.93 -6.45 15.65
CA ALA A 253 2.10 -6.58 16.84
C ALA A 253 2.76 -5.96 18.09
N GLY A 254 4.09 -5.99 18.16
CA GLY A 254 4.89 -5.33 19.19
C GLY A 254 4.82 -3.80 19.17
N THR A 255 4.38 -3.16 18.08
CA THR A 255 4.16 -1.70 18.04
C THR A 255 2.84 -1.30 18.70
N TYR A 256 1.86 -2.21 18.75
CA TYR A 256 0.56 -2.00 19.43
C TYR A 256 0.64 -2.30 20.94
N ASN A 257 1.65 -1.76 21.61
CA ASN A 257 2.03 -2.12 22.98
C ASN A 257 1.52 -1.18 24.09
N TRP A 258 0.57 -0.29 23.78
CA TRP A 258 -0.01 0.62 24.78
C TRP A 258 -0.53 -0.15 26.02
N GLY A 259 -0.31 0.44 27.20
CA GLY A 259 -0.73 -0.18 28.47
C GLY A 259 0.02 -1.47 28.79
N ASP A 260 1.32 -1.50 28.54
CA ASP A 260 2.17 -2.70 28.73
C ASP A 260 1.66 -3.91 27.94
N GLY A 261 1.38 -3.72 26.65
CA GLY A 261 0.92 -4.78 25.75
C GLY A 261 -0.48 -5.30 26.06
N ALA A 262 -1.38 -4.45 26.55
CA ALA A 262 -2.73 -4.85 26.97
C ALA A 262 -3.51 -5.59 25.87
N LEU A 263 -3.42 -5.10 24.62
CA LEU A 263 -4.08 -5.73 23.46
C LEU A 263 -3.55 -7.15 23.20
N MET A 264 -2.23 -7.35 23.26
CA MET A 264 -1.61 -8.67 23.05
C MET A 264 -2.05 -9.64 24.15
N LYS A 265 -1.91 -9.24 25.43
CA LYS A 265 -2.28 -10.06 26.60
C LYS A 265 -3.75 -10.48 26.56
N PHE A 266 -4.64 -9.58 26.14
CA PHE A 266 -6.06 -9.89 25.95
C PHE A 266 -6.28 -10.95 24.86
N ASN A 267 -5.68 -10.76 23.68
CA ASN A 267 -5.84 -11.69 22.56
C ASN A 267 -5.23 -13.08 22.86
N GLU A 268 -4.08 -13.14 23.51
CA GLU A 268 -3.49 -14.41 23.94
C GLU A 268 -4.40 -15.16 24.93
N LYS A 269 -5.02 -14.45 25.88
CA LYS A 269 -5.97 -15.06 26.82
C LYS A 269 -7.19 -15.66 26.10
N LEU A 270 -7.75 -14.94 25.12
CA LEU A 270 -8.82 -15.46 24.27
C LEU A 270 -8.34 -16.66 23.44
N LYS A 271 -7.15 -16.56 22.85
CA LYS A 271 -6.55 -17.63 22.04
C LYS A 271 -6.38 -18.92 22.83
N ASP A 272 -5.81 -18.83 24.03
CA ASP A 272 -5.58 -19.99 24.90
C ASP A 272 -6.89 -20.60 25.41
N CYS A 273 -7.93 -19.79 25.60
CA CYS A 273 -9.26 -20.26 26.00
C CYS A 273 -9.98 -21.01 24.87
N LEU A 274 -9.94 -20.46 23.64
CA LEU A 274 -10.66 -21.02 22.49
C LEU A 274 -9.88 -22.13 21.76
N ASP A 275 -8.55 -22.14 21.88
CA ASP A 275 -7.67 -23.13 21.26
C ASP A 275 -6.61 -23.63 22.27
N PRO A 276 -7.03 -24.41 23.29
CA PRO A 276 -6.16 -24.86 24.37
C PRO A 276 -5.02 -25.78 23.92
N LYS A 277 -5.14 -26.39 22.73
CA LYS A 277 -4.08 -27.22 22.12
C LYS A 277 -3.14 -26.41 21.22
N GLY A 278 -3.50 -25.17 20.89
CA GLY A 278 -2.72 -24.25 20.06
C GLY A 278 -2.58 -24.71 18.61
N ILE A 279 -3.63 -25.29 18.03
CA ILE A 279 -3.60 -25.91 16.70
C ILE A 279 -3.81 -24.87 15.58
N LEU A 280 -4.67 -23.88 15.80
CA LEU A 280 -5.17 -23.00 14.75
C LEU A 280 -4.19 -21.83 14.51
N ALA A 281 -3.37 -21.95 13.47
CA ALA A 281 -2.50 -20.88 12.96
C ALA A 281 -1.68 -20.14 14.06
N PRO A 282 -0.83 -20.86 14.84
CA PRO A 282 0.01 -20.24 15.86
C PRO A 282 0.90 -19.14 15.26
N GLY A 283 0.96 -17.98 15.92
CA GLY A 283 1.77 -16.84 15.48
C GLY A 283 1.10 -15.91 14.47
N ARG A 284 -0.11 -16.23 13.98
CA ARG A 284 -0.85 -15.30 13.13
C ARG A 284 -1.12 -14.01 13.91
N CYS A 285 -0.73 -12.87 13.31
CA CYS A 285 -0.79 -11.53 13.94
C CYS A 285 0.10 -11.40 15.20
N GLY A 286 1.13 -12.23 15.34
CA GLY A 286 1.99 -12.27 16.52
C GLY A 286 1.34 -12.88 17.75
N ILE A 287 0.15 -13.49 17.61
CA ILE A 287 -0.59 -14.10 18.72
C ILE A 287 -0.18 -15.57 18.82
N TRP A 288 0.60 -15.89 19.84
CA TRP A 288 1.13 -17.23 20.07
C TRP A 288 0.35 -17.95 21.19
N PRO A 289 -0.09 -19.21 20.97
CA PRO A 289 -0.66 -20.01 22.05
C PRO A 289 0.36 -20.23 23.16
N LYS A 290 -0.09 -20.40 24.42
CA LYS A 290 0.74 -20.59 25.62
C LYS A 290 1.89 -21.57 25.45
N ARG A 291 1.67 -22.67 24.73
CA ARG A 291 2.68 -23.71 24.53
C ARG A 291 3.82 -23.30 23.57
N TYR A 292 3.65 -22.26 22.78
CA TYR A 292 4.67 -21.73 21.86
C TYR A 292 5.46 -20.55 22.47
N ARG A 293 4.81 -19.74 23.33
CA ARG A 293 5.37 -18.49 23.85
C ARG A 293 6.70 -18.67 24.58
N GLY A 294 7.66 -17.77 24.31
CA GLY A 294 8.99 -17.73 24.92
C GLY A 294 9.93 -18.85 24.48
N ARG A 295 9.58 -19.55 23.38
CA ARG A 295 10.38 -20.67 22.86
C ARG A 295 11.16 -20.32 21.60
N GLY A 296 11.14 -19.06 21.17
CA GLY A 296 11.91 -18.59 20.01
C GLY A 296 11.19 -18.82 18.68
N TRP A 297 9.86 -18.82 18.71
CA TRP A 297 9.04 -18.81 17.49
C TRP A 297 8.76 -17.38 17.01
N GLU A 298 8.84 -16.42 17.92
CA GLU A 298 8.59 -15.00 17.70
C GLU A 298 9.74 -14.35 16.89
N MET A 299 9.40 -13.55 15.88
CA MET A 299 10.34 -12.90 14.97
C MET A 299 10.46 -11.39 15.25
N THR A 300 11.02 -11.02 16.40
CA THR A 300 10.91 -9.65 16.96
C THR A 300 12.01 -8.66 16.56
N GLY A 301 13.02 -9.06 15.77
CA GLY A 301 14.11 -8.16 15.39
C GLY A 301 15.01 -8.63 14.24
N GLU A 302 16.05 -7.83 13.96
CA GLU A 302 16.97 -8.00 12.81
C GLU A 302 17.71 -9.35 12.80
N ASN A 303 17.93 -9.95 13.98
CA ASN A 303 18.69 -11.18 14.17
C ASN A 303 17.83 -12.44 14.42
N GLU A 304 16.50 -12.30 14.45
CA GLU A 304 15.56 -13.40 14.71
C GLU A 304 14.79 -13.76 13.43
N GLN A 305 15.53 -14.30 12.45
CA GLN A 305 14.96 -14.71 11.15
C GLN A 305 14.66 -16.20 11.06
N THR A 306 14.74 -16.93 12.17
CA THR A 306 14.44 -18.36 12.17
C THR A 306 12.93 -18.59 12.18
N SER A 307 12.45 -19.45 11.30
CA SER A 307 11.10 -20.03 11.37
C SER A 307 11.03 -21.25 12.29
N GLU A 308 12.16 -21.62 12.90
CA GLU A 308 12.33 -22.78 13.77
C GLU A 308 12.49 -22.33 15.22
N GLY A 309 11.48 -22.60 16.04
CA GLY A 309 11.53 -22.42 17.49
C GLY A 309 12.04 -23.66 18.23
N ARG A 310 12.24 -23.52 19.55
CA ARG A 310 12.73 -24.58 20.45
C ARG A 310 11.61 -25.50 20.92
N GLY A 311 10.90 -26.11 19.96
CA GLY A 311 9.78 -27.01 20.20
C GLY A 311 8.57 -26.32 20.85
N VAL A 312 7.63 -27.13 21.35
CA VAL A 312 6.40 -26.66 22.00
C VAL A 312 6.24 -27.28 23.39
N GLY A 313 5.64 -26.55 24.31
CA GLY A 313 5.27 -27.07 25.62
C GLY A 313 4.20 -28.17 25.53
N SER A 314 3.96 -28.84 26.66
CA SER A 314 2.85 -29.78 26.81
C SER A 314 1.53 -29.08 26.51
N ALA A 315 0.61 -29.80 25.86
CA ALA A 315 -0.76 -29.33 25.74
C ALA A 315 -1.39 -29.27 27.13
N ALA A 316 -2.25 -28.29 27.38
CA ALA A 316 -3.08 -28.33 28.58
C ALA A 316 -3.95 -29.59 28.48
N ASN A 317 -3.80 -30.52 29.44
CA ASN A 317 -4.73 -31.63 29.58
C ASN A 317 -6.06 -31.01 30.02
N GLY A 318 -7.00 -30.91 29.08
CA GLY A 318 -8.34 -30.44 29.39
C GLY A 318 -9.01 -31.45 30.33
N THR A 319 -8.99 -31.16 31.63
CA THR A 319 -10.00 -31.67 32.55
C THR A 319 -11.28 -30.88 32.25
N HIS A 320 -12.13 -31.45 31.39
CA HIS A 320 -13.53 -31.05 31.27
C HIS A 320 -14.36 -31.79 32.31
#